data_AF-A0A4V2MKJ8-F1
#
_entry.id   AF-A0A4V2MKJ8-F1
#
_cell.length_a   1.000
_cell.length_b   1.000
_cell.length_c   1.000
_cell.angle_alpha   90.00
_cell.angle_beta   90.00
_cell.angle_gamma   90.00
#
_symmetry.space_group_name_H-M   'P 1'
#
loop_
_entity.id
_entity.type
_entity.pdbx_description
1 polymer ?
#
loop_
_entity_poly.entity_id
_entity_poly.type
_entity_poly.pdbx_seq_one_letter_code
_entity_poly.pdbx_strand_id
1 'polypeptide(L)'
;MSSQVNRAIVLCENWQDKMIMLEEVFGRDIEKDITRQKYDFLSSGVGRIAKGASPDEKLVLDMVKKTVNKLEKQLYPNPVIRVLRRLKAVMFDRPLQAAKFKKLRNENLATLSSAVGAMGLNPDLLQLDRKLDFERAKTSIELISPWGSSNYQVKVNFEKDLSGKYQMSSYTGMLKDPLNPGQNRSYTFDVGLGINAREAANLLQGRAVLQYYSIGGDRMASKWMQLDFENLTADGIPLLKETPADHDFNLRQEVSRIAEVLNKPELASVRALNGMEQGNQIALKQANGKTTYLEANPLNKQVLILNEKQQPITLEQLKKQKEAALKVKPQQVKTRVKKIQRNKKQQQDQSLHI
;
A
#
# COMPACT_ATOMS: atom_id res chain seq x y z
N MET A 1 17.06 12.04 2.14
CA MET A 1 16.85 13.44 2.58
C MET A 1 15.99 14.11 1.53
N SER A 2 14.69 14.24 1.78
CA SER A 2 13.78 14.95 0.86
C SER A 2 14.08 16.44 0.94
N SER A 3 14.47 17.07 -0.17
CA SER A 3 14.58 18.52 -0.25
C SER A 3 13.24 19.14 0.19
N GLN A 4 13.29 20.05 1.16
CA GLN A 4 12.11 20.75 1.62
C GLN A 4 11.66 21.68 0.50
N VAL A 5 10.71 21.22 -0.33
CA VAL A 5 10.19 22.02 -1.45
C VAL A 5 9.55 23.29 -0.91
N ASN A 6 9.98 24.43 -1.45
CA ASN A 6 9.53 25.76 -1.04
C ASN A 6 8.10 26.03 -1.52
N ARG A 7 7.13 26.07 -0.59
CA ARG A 7 5.70 26.23 -0.93
C ARG A 7 5.40 27.54 -1.64
N ALA A 8 6.18 28.59 -1.39
CA ALA A 8 5.97 29.89 -2.03
C ALA A 8 6.38 29.87 -3.52
N ILE A 9 7.35 29.03 -3.90
CA ILE A 9 7.70 28.80 -5.31
C ILE A 9 6.58 28.02 -5.99
N VAL A 10 6.11 26.94 -5.36
CA VAL A 10 5.00 26.11 -5.88
C VAL A 10 3.73 26.94 -6.06
N LEU A 11 3.45 27.90 -5.17
CA LEU A 11 2.34 28.84 -5.34
C LEU A 11 2.46 29.65 -6.63
N CYS A 12 3.65 30.11 -6.99
CA CYS A 12 3.89 30.85 -8.23
C CYS A 12 3.74 29.94 -9.46
N GLU A 13 4.27 28.71 -9.39
CA GLU A 13 4.14 27.70 -10.46
C GLU A 13 2.66 27.35 -10.70
N ASN A 14 1.91 27.06 -9.65
CA ASN A 14 0.47 26.80 -9.75
C ASN A 14 -0.31 27.96 -10.39
N TRP A 15 0.11 29.21 -10.12
CA TRP A 15 -0.49 30.37 -10.80
C TRP A 15 -0.14 30.39 -12.29
N GLN A 16 1.10 30.07 -12.64
CA GLN A 16 1.55 30.02 -14.03
C GLN A 16 0.79 28.96 -14.83
N ASP A 17 0.60 27.76 -14.27
CA ASP A 17 -0.19 26.69 -14.90
C ASP A 17 -1.65 27.13 -15.09
N LYS A 18 -2.23 27.78 -14.08
CA LYS A 18 -3.59 28.33 -14.17
C LYS A 18 -3.71 29.41 -15.25
N MET A 19 -2.68 30.24 -15.41
CA MET A 19 -2.64 31.28 -16.43
C MET A 19 -2.59 30.67 -17.83
N ILE A 20 -1.75 29.65 -18.06
CA ILE A 20 -1.69 28.92 -19.33
C ILE A 20 -3.05 28.32 -19.68
N MET A 21 -3.70 27.66 -18.71
CA MET A 21 -5.05 27.10 -18.91
C MET A 21 -6.09 28.18 -19.25
N LEU A 22 -6.06 29.34 -18.57
CA LEU A 22 -6.98 30.43 -18.85
C LEU A 22 -6.75 31.04 -20.24
N GLU A 23 -5.50 31.18 -20.66
CA GLU A 23 -5.14 31.66 -22.00
C GLU A 23 -5.55 30.66 -23.10
N GLU A 24 -5.42 29.36 -22.84
CA GLU A 24 -5.85 28.30 -23.76
C GLU A 24 -7.37 28.29 -23.95
N VAL A 25 -8.13 28.40 -22.87
CA VAL A 25 -9.60 28.32 -22.91
C VAL A 25 -10.25 29.60 -23.44
N PHE A 26 -9.71 30.76 -23.08
CA PHE A 26 -10.38 32.04 -23.31
C PHE A 26 -9.64 33.01 -24.25
N GLY A 27 -8.43 32.66 -24.73
CA GLY A 27 -7.62 33.53 -25.56
C GLY A 27 -6.98 34.70 -24.79
N ARG A 28 -6.34 35.62 -25.52
CA ARG A 28 -5.55 36.73 -24.94
C ARG A 28 -6.36 37.96 -24.51
N ASP A 29 -7.66 38.01 -24.80
CA ASP A 29 -8.49 39.23 -24.59
C ASP A 29 -8.93 39.46 -23.12
N ILE A 30 -8.42 38.69 -22.15
CA ILE A 30 -8.88 38.67 -20.75
C ILE A 30 -7.86 39.29 -19.76
N GLU A 31 -6.88 40.07 -20.23
CA GLU A 31 -5.76 40.59 -19.41
C GLU A 31 -6.18 41.25 -18.07
N LYS A 32 -7.27 42.02 -18.06
CA LYS A 32 -7.76 42.70 -16.85
C LYS A 32 -8.30 41.72 -15.80
N ASP A 33 -9.07 40.72 -16.24
CA ASP A 33 -9.61 39.71 -15.33
C ASP A 33 -8.53 38.72 -14.89
N ILE A 34 -7.53 38.42 -15.74
CA ILE A 34 -6.34 37.64 -15.36
C ILE A 34 -5.56 38.36 -14.25
N THR A 35 -5.37 39.68 -14.36
CA THR A 35 -4.67 40.48 -13.34
C THR A 35 -5.40 40.44 -11.99
N ARG A 36 -6.74 40.50 -12.01
CA ARG A 36 -7.56 40.38 -10.80
C ARG A 36 -7.49 38.97 -10.19
N GLN A 37 -7.63 37.94 -11.01
CA GLN A 37 -7.51 36.54 -10.58
C GLN A 37 -6.12 36.25 -9.99
N LYS A 38 -5.06 36.84 -10.55
CA LYS A 38 -3.69 36.74 -10.05
C LYS A 38 -3.57 37.31 -8.65
N TYR A 39 -4.13 38.50 -8.44
CA TYR A 39 -4.14 39.15 -7.14
C TYR A 39 -4.90 38.32 -6.10
N ASP A 40 -6.11 37.86 -6.43
CA ASP A 40 -6.94 37.09 -5.52
C ASP A 40 -6.28 35.73 -5.16
N PHE A 41 -5.66 35.06 -6.14
CA PHE A 41 -4.97 33.79 -5.95
C PHE A 41 -3.71 33.94 -5.06
N LEU A 42 -2.81 34.86 -5.40
CA LEU A 42 -1.55 35.05 -4.68
C LEU A 42 -1.78 35.62 -3.28
N SER A 43 -2.71 36.56 -3.10
CA SER A 43 -3.04 37.11 -1.77
C SER A 43 -3.59 36.04 -0.83
N SER A 44 -4.45 35.15 -1.35
CA SER A 44 -4.99 34.01 -0.61
C SER A 44 -3.88 33.00 -0.26
N GLY A 45 -2.98 32.68 -1.20
CA GLY A 45 -1.86 31.76 -0.97
C GLY A 45 -0.84 32.26 0.06
N VAL A 46 -0.49 33.55 0.02
CA VAL A 46 0.39 34.18 1.01
C VAL A 46 -0.20 34.06 2.42
N GLY A 47 -1.51 34.26 2.57
CA GLY A 47 -2.20 34.10 3.85
C GLY A 47 -2.16 32.68 4.41
N ARG A 48 -2.14 31.67 3.55
CA ARG A 48 -2.04 30.25 3.93
C ARG A 48 -0.62 29.86 4.33
N ILE A 49 0.38 30.21 3.52
CA ILE A 49 1.78 29.78 3.72
C ILE A 49 2.45 30.56 4.85
N ALA A 50 2.09 31.83 5.07
CA ALA A 50 2.70 32.66 6.11
C ALA A 50 2.58 32.06 7.52
N LYS A 51 1.56 31.24 7.79
CA LYS A 51 1.40 30.49 9.04
C LYS A 51 2.26 29.22 9.00
N GLY A 52 3.53 29.35 9.38
CA GLY A 52 4.50 28.25 9.46
C GLY A 52 5.52 28.21 8.32
N ALA A 53 5.87 29.38 7.77
CA ALA A 53 6.88 29.50 6.71
C ALA A 53 8.31 29.27 7.23
N SER A 54 9.09 28.47 6.51
CA SER A 54 10.54 28.31 6.74
C SER A 54 11.33 29.58 6.38
N PRO A 55 12.58 29.75 6.82
CA PRO A 55 13.40 30.92 6.49
C PRO A 55 13.51 31.18 4.98
N ASP A 56 13.70 30.13 4.17
CA ASP A 56 13.80 30.23 2.71
C ASP A 56 12.45 30.57 2.06
N GLU A 57 11.35 30.06 2.62
CA GLU A 57 9.99 30.42 2.19
C GLU A 57 9.68 31.89 2.48
N LYS A 58 10.18 32.46 3.58
CA LYS A 58 9.96 33.88 3.92
C LYS A 58 10.53 34.82 2.85
N LEU A 59 11.72 34.53 2.33
CA LEU A 59 12.35 35.33 1.27
C LEU A 59 11.47 35.38 0.02
N VAL A 60 11.02 34.21 -0.45
CA VAL A 60 10.14 34.11 -1.62
C VAL A 60 8.77 34.75 -1.33
N LEU A 61 8.20 34.52 -0.16
CA LEU A 61 6.94 35.14 0.26
C LEU A 61 7.03 36.66 0.26
N ASP A 62 8.16 37.25 0.65
CA ASP A 62 8.31 38.70 0.61
C ASP A 62 8.36 39.24 -0.81
N MET A 63 8.94 38.48 -1.75
CA MET A 63 8.86 38.80 -3.18
C MET A 63 7.42 38.69 -3.70
N VAL A 64 6.68 37.64 -3.32
CA VAL A 64 5.26 37.48 -3.67
C VAL A 64 4.40 38.59 -3.04
N LYS A 65 4.68 39.02 -1.82
CA LYS A 65 3.99 40.17 -1.20
C LYS A 65 4.25 41.46 -1.99
N LYS A 66 5.49 41.69 -2.45
CA LYS A 66 5.82 42.85 -3.29
C LYS A 66 5.04 42.83 -4.60
N THR A 67 4.93 41.67 -5.26
CA THR A 67 4.14 41.55 -6.50
C THR A 67 2.65 41.73 -6.24
N VAL A 68 2.10 41.14 -5.19
CA VAL A 68 0.71 41.36 -4.75
C VAL A 68 0.43 42.84 -4.48
N ASN A 69 1.34 43.54 -3.82
CA ASN A 69 1.22 44.99 -3.57
C ASN A 69 1.28 45.82 -4.86
N LYS A 70 2.08 45.41 -5.85
CA LYS A 70 2.14 46.06 -7.17
C LYS A 70 0.83 45.85 -7.94
N LEU A 71 0.30 44.63 -7.93
CA LEU A 71 -0.99 44.29 -8.53
C LEU A 71 -2.14 45.04 -7.85
N GLU A 72 -2.11 45.16 -6.52
CA GLU A 72 -3.10 45.94 -5.75
C GLU A 72 -3.13 47.40 -6.21
N LYS A 73 -1.95 48.02 -6.44
CA LYS A 73 -1.85 49.39 -6.93
C LYS A 73 -2.34 49.54 -8.36
N GLN A 74 -2.10 48.55 -9.22
CA GLN A 74 -2.56 48.56 -10.62
C GLN A 74 -4.09 48.40 -10.71
N LEU A 75 -4.68 47.54 -9.89
CA LEU A 75 -6.12 47.31 -9.86
C LEU A 75 -6.89 48.41 -9.12
N TYR A 76 -6.28 49.00 -8.08
CA TYR A 76 -6.91 50.00 -7.20
C TYR A 76 -5.96 51.18 -6.94
N PRO A 77 -5.92 52.17 -7.86
CA PRO A 77 -5.03 53.33 -7.70
C PRO A 77 -5.38 54.16 -6.44
N ASN A 78 -6.67 54.26 -6.12
CA ASN A 78 -7.15 55.07 -5.00
C ASN A 78 -6.73 54.52 -3.62
N PRO A 79 -6.05 55.31 -2.76
CA PRO A 79 -5.58 54.85 -1.45
C PRO A 79 -6.71 54.49 -0.48
N VAL A 80 -7.83 55.20 -0.52
CA VAL A 80 -9.00 54.95 0.34
C VAL A 80 -9.64 53.60 0.03
N ILE A 81 -9.79 53.28 -1.26
CA ILE A 81 -10.34 51.99 -1.73
C ILE A 81 -9.44 50.83 -1.28
N ARG A 82 -8.11 51.03 -1.27
CA ARG A 82 -7.16 50.03 -0.77
C ARG A 82 -7.35 49.76 0.72
N VAL A 83 -7.52 50.79 1.55
CA VAL A 83 -7.73 50.60 2.99
C VAL A 83 -9.07 49.89 3.27
N LEU A 84 -10.16 50.30 2.61
CA LEU A 84 -11.47 49.68 2.76
C LEU A 84 -11.45 48.19 2.34
N ARG A 85 -10.77 47.87 1.24
CA ARG A 85 -10.60 46.46 0.83
C ARG A 85 -9.76 45.66 1.80
N ARG A 86 -8.66 46.21 2.33
CA ARG A 86 -7.86 45.52 3.35
C ARG A 86 -8.69 45.22 4.59
N LEU A 87 -9.53 46.17 5.01
CA LEU A 87 -10.45 45.99 6.13
C LEU A 87 -11.48 44.89 5.84
N LYS A 88 -12.15 44.95 4.67
CA LYS A 88 -13.09 43.93 4.22
C LYS A 88 -12.43 42.55 4.13
N ALA A 89 -11.22 42.48 3.58
CA ALA A 89 -10.49 41.23 3.43
C ALA A 89 -10.16 40.62 4.79
N VAL A 90 -9.78 41.44 5.78
CA VAL A 90 -9.49 40.95 7.14
C VAL A 90 -10.76 40.50 7.86
N MET A 91 -11.85 41.26 7.74
CA MET A 91 -13.08 41.03 8.51
C MET A 91 -14.01 39.96 7.90
N PHE A 92 -14.05 39.84 6.58
CA PHE A 92 -15.03 39.00 5.87
C PHE A 92 -14.38 37.96 4.96
N ASP A 93 -13.48 38.36 4.05
CA ASP A 93 -13.00 37.44 3.02
C ASP A 93 -12.05 36.37 3.59
N ARG A 94 -11.12 36.75 4.49
CA ARG A 94 -10.20 35.83 5.16
C ARG A 94 -10.90 34.77 6.03
N PRO A 95 -11.85 35.10 6.93
CA PRO A 95 -12.53 34.07 7.71
C PRO A 95 -13.38 33.15 6.83
N LEU A 96 -14.03 33.69 5.79
CA LEU A 96 -14.79 32.87 4.84
C LEU A 96 -13.89 31.91 4.07
N GLN A 97 -12.76 32.39 3.54
CA GLN A 97 -11.78 31.55 2.85
C GLN A 97 -11.16 30.51 3.80
N ALA A 98 -10.86 30.88 5.04
CA ALA A 98 -10.35 29.95 6.05
C ALA A 98 -11.39 28.87 6.39
N ALA A 99 -12.67 29.22 6.49
CA ALA A 99 -13.75 28.27 6.72
C ALA A 99 -13.94 27.32 5.53
N LYS A 100 -13.95 27.85 4.30
CA LYS A 100 -14.00 27.03 3.07
C LYS A 100 -12.81 26.07 2.99
N PHE A 101 -11.61 26.57 3.28
CA PHE A 101 -10.40 25.74 3.30
C PHE A 101 -10.45 24.68 4.39
N LYS A 102 -10.93 25.01 5.59
CA LYS A 102 -11.10 24.05 6.69
C LYS A 102 -12.11 22.96 6.31
N LYS A 103 -13.21 23.31 5.66
CA LYS A 103 -14.20 22.35 5.14
C LYS A 103 -13.58 21.42 4.09
N LEU A 104 -12.94 21.98 3.06
CA LEU A 104 -12.26 21.19 2.01
C LEU A 104 -11.17 20.29 2.60
N ARG A 105 -10.40 20.79 3.56
CA ARG A 105 -9.38 20.01 4.27
C ARG A 105 -9.99 18.83 5.01
N ASN A 106 -11.07 19.05 5.76
CA ASN A 106 -11.73 17.98 6.51
C ASN A 106 -12.33 16.93 5.58
N GLU A 107 -12.95 17.35 4.48
CA GLU A 107 -13.47 16.46 3.44
C GLU A 107 -12.35 15.61 2.82
N ASN A 108 -11.25 16.25 2.42
CA ASN A 108 -10.09 15.54 1.87
C ASN A 108 -9.46 14.56 2.86
N LEU A 109 -9.32 14.94 4.13
CA LEU A 109 -8.77 14.04 5.14
C LEU A 109 -9.69 12.83 5.36
N ALA A 110 -11.01 13.04 5.38
CA ALA A 110 -11.97 11.96 5.51
C ALA A 110 -11.90 11.00 4.31
N THR A 111 -11.95 11.50 3.07
CA THR A 111 -11.88 10.66 1.87
C THR A 111 -10.57 9.90 1.77
N LEU A 112 -9.44 10.56 2.02
CA LEU A 112 -8.12 9.93 2.01
C LEU A 112 -7.98 8.89 3.12
N SER A 113 -8.47 9.17 4.33
CA SER A 113 -8.41 8.21 5.44
C SER A 113 -9.19 6.93 5.13
N SER A 114 -10.36 7.04 4.51
CA SER A 114 -11.15 5.90 4.05
C SER A 114 -10.46 5.14 2.93
N ALA A 115 -9.89 5.83 1.95
CA ALA A 115 -9.17 5.19 0.84
C ALA A 115 -7.92 4.43 1.31
N VAL A 116 -7.14 5.03 2.23
CA VAL A 116 -5.99 4.39 2.87
C VAL A 116 -6.45 3.17 3.70
N GLY A 117 -7.52 3.32 4.48
CA GLY A 117 -8.10 2.24 5.28
C GLY A 117 -8.55 1.06 4.42
N ALA A 118 -9.19 1.32 3.28
CA ALA A 118 -9.60 0.29 2.33
C ALA A 118 -8.42 -0.51 1.76
N MET A 119 -7.23 0.08 1.65
CA MET A 119 -6.00 -0.63 1.25
C MET A 119 -5.34 -1.43 2.40
N GLY A 120 -5.97 -1.48 3.58
CA GLY A 120 -5.43 -2.19 4.75
C GLY A 120 -4.26 -1.47 5.43
N LEU A 121 -4.11 -0.17 5.19
CA LEU A 121 -3.15 0.70 5.85
C LEU A 121 -3.84 1.47 6.99
N ASN A 122 -3.14 1.71 8.09
CA ASN A 122 -3.67 2.55 9.16
C ASN A 122 -3.44 4.04 8.82
N PRO A 123 -4.50 4.85 8.66
CA PRO A 123 -4.38 6.26 8.31
C PRO A 123 -3.66 7.10 9.38
N ASP A 124 -3.72 6.71 10.65
CA ASP A 124 -3.08 7.43 11.75
C ASP A 124 -1.54 7.42 11.61
N LEU A 125 -0.98 6.35 11.04
CA LEU A 125 0.46 6.23 10.82
C LEU A 125 0.97 7.17 9.72
N LEU A 126 0.11 7.57 8.78
CA LEU A 126 0.48 8.48 7.70
C LEU A 126 0.55 9.94 8.17
N GLN A 127 -0.11 10.30 9.26
CA GLN A 127 -0.21 11.69 9.75
C GLN A 127 -0.56 12.65 8.61
N LEU A 128 -1.61 12.30 7.85
CA LEU A 128 -2.07 13.04 6.67
C LEU A 128 -2.33 14.52 7.01
N ASP A 129 -2.81 14.80 8.22
CA ASP A 129 -3.07 16.15 8.72
C ASP A 129 -1.82 17.05 8.74
N ARG A 130 -0.64 16.47 8.99
CA ARG A 130 0.65 17.17 9.11
C ARG A 130 1.45 17.14 7.82
N LYS A 131 1.42 16.01 7.09
CA LYS A 131 2.28 15.77 5.92
C LYS A 131 1.64 16.17 4.59
N LEU A 132 0.31 16.32 4.54
CA LEU A 132 -0.36 16.75 3.31
C LEU A 132 -0.19 18.27 3.12
N ASP A 133 0.55 18.64 2.08
CA ASP A 133 0.77 20.02 1.69
C ASP A 133 -0.23 20.43 0.61
N PHE A 134 -1.25 21.20 0.99
CA PHE A 134 -2.37 21.60 0.12
C PHE A 134 -1.99 22.49 -1.06
N GLU A 135 -0.77 23.04 -1.05
CA GLU A 135 -0.25 23.82 -2.18
C GLU A 135 0.32 22.90 -3.28
N ARG A 136 0.65 21.64 -2.99
CA ARG A 136 1.26 20.75 -3.98
C ARG A 136 0.22 19.96 -4.75
N ALA A 137 0.34 19.93 -6.07
CA ALA A 137 -0.52 19.09 -6.90
C ALA A 137 -0.27 17.59 -6.66
N LYS A 138 0.98 17.20 -6.42
CA LYS A 138 1.37 15.81 -6.12
C LYS A 138 2.17 15.74 -4.84
N THR A 139 1.89 14.73 -4.02
CA THR A 139 2.65 14.48 -2.79
C THR A 139 2.74 12.99 -2.51
N SER A 140 3.86 12.56 -1.95
CA SER A 140 4.08 11.16 -1.58
C SER A 140 4.40 11.08 -0.11
N ILE A 141 3.76 10.16 0.60
CA ILE A 141 3.99 9.93 2.02
C ILE A 141 4.53 8.52 2.20
N GLU A 142 5.73 8.43 2.76
CA GLU A 142 6.40 7.16 3.07
C GLU A 142 5.97 6.67 4.46
N LEU A 143 5.57 5.41 4.52
CA LEU A 143 5.21 4.66 5.70
C LEU A 143 6.15 3.46 5.83
N ILE A 144 6.88 3.40 6.93
CA ILE A 144 7.68 2.24 7.29
C ILE A 144 6.77 1.30 8.08
N SER A 145 6.65 0.06 7.63
CA SER A 145 6.02 -1.02 8.37
C SER A 145 4.52 -0.82 8.69
N PRO A 146 3.62 -1.08 7.72
CA PRO A 146 2.19 -0.98 7.95
C PRO A 146 1.66 -1.87 9.08
N TRP A 147 2.39 -2.95 9.43
CA TRP A 147 1.98 -3.96 10.41
C TRP A 147 3.08 -4.35 11.41
N GLY A 148 4.12 -3.52 11.61
CA GLY A 148 5.18 -3.74 12.60
C GLY A 148 6.37 -4.60 12.14
N SER A 149 6.34 -5.21 10.95
CA SER A 149 7.53 -5.84 10.33
C SER A 149 8.42 -4.82 9.61
N SER A 150 9.70 -4.71 10.00
CA SER A 150 10.64 -3.69 9.49
C SER A 150 11.05 -3.87 8.02
N ASN A 151 10.77 -5.03 7.45
CA ASN A 151 11.15 -5.41 6.09
C ASN A 151 10.20 -4.89 5.00
N TYR A 152 9.01 -4.37 5.33
CA TYR A 152 8.06 -3.86 4.33
C TYR A 152 7.78 -2.37 4.52
N GLN A 153 7.95 -1.60 3.44
CA GLN A 153 7.71 -0.16 3.41
C GLN A 153 6.72 0.15 2.30
N VAL A 154 5.84 1.14 2.54
CA VAL A 154 4.83 1.57 1.59
C VAL A 154 4.96 3.08 1.39
N LYS A 155 5.02 3.51 0.14
CA LYS A 155 4.99 4.93 -0.23
C LYS A 155 3.69 5.20 -0.96
N VAL A 156 2.79 5.97 -0.34
CA VAL A 156 1.49 6.29 -0.94
C VAL A 156 1.62 7.60 -1.72
N ASN A 157 1.14 7.61 -2.96
CA ASN A 157 1.15 8.77 -3.84
C ASN A 157 -0.25 9.38 -3.92
N PHE A 158 -0.32 10.68 -3.66
CA PHE A 158 -1.54 11.46 -3.70
C PHE A 158 -1.42 12.53 -4.78
N GLU A 159 -2.53 12.72 -5.50
CA GLU A 159 -2.65 13.73 -6.55
C GLU A 159 -3.92 14.55 -6.32
N LYS A 160 -3.83 15.83 -6.64
CA LYS A 160 -4.92 16.79 -6.52
C LYS A 160 -5.67 16.86 -7.85
N ASP A 161 -6.99 16.69 -7.80
CA ASP A 161 -7.85 16.87 -8.95
C ASP A 161 -8.09 18.36 -9.26
N LEU A 162 -8.75 18.63 -10.39
CA LEU A 162 -9.10 19.99 -10.83
C LEU A 162 -10.02 20.73 -9.85
N SER A 163 -10.78 20.00 -9.02
CA SER A 163 -11.64 20.58 -7.98
C SER A 163 -10.88 20.95 -6.71
N GLY A 164 -9.60 20.56 -6.64
CA GLY A 164 -8.71 20.79 -5.51
C GLY A 164 -8.82 19.73 -4.42
N LYS A 165 -9.48 18.60 -4.69
CA LYS A 165 -9.55 17.46 -3.79
C LYS A 165 -8.38 16.52 -4.02
N TYR A 166 -7.87 15.92 -2.96
CA TYR A 166 -6.82 14.92 -3.08
C TYR A 166 -7.42 13.54 -3.27
N GLN A 167 -6.83 12.80 -4.19
CA GLN A 167 -7.12 11.42 -4.47
C GLN A 167 -5.81 10.63 -4.41
N MET A 168 -5.93 9.36 -4.11
CA MET A 168 -4.80 8.44 -4.07
C MET A 168 -4.66 7.84 -5.47
N SER A 169 -3.52 8.07 -6.12
CA SER A 169 -3.29 7.60 -7.49
C SER A 169 -2.66 6.22 -7.52
N SER A 170 -1.62 6.02 -6.69
CA SER A 170 -0.84 4.80 -6.65
C SER A 170 -0.15 4.65 -5.30
N TYR A 171 0.42 3.48 -5.06
CA TYR A 171 1.36 3.29 -3.96
C TYR A 171 2.51 2.37 -4.37
N THR A 172 3.71 2.65 -3.87
CA THR A 172 4.89 1.83 -4.08
C THR A 172 5.12 0.95 -2.86
N GLY A 173 5.04 -0.37 -3.03
CA GLY A 173 5.46 -1.33 -2.04
C GLY A 173 6.96 -1.61 -2.18
N MET A 174 7.68 -1.71 -1.07
CA MET A 174 9.11 -2.00 -1.03
C MET A 174 9.36 -3.08 0.02
N LEU A 175 9.82 -4.25 -0.43
CA LEU A 175 10.25 -5.35 0.42
C LEU A 175 11.79 -5.34 0.50
N LYS A 176 12.32 -5.20 1.71
CA LYS A 176 13.75 -5.19 1.99
C LYS A 176 14.15 -6.49 2.66
N ASP A 177 15.18 -7.14 2.15
CA ASP A 177 15.81 -8.26 2.83
C ASP A 177 17.03 -7.75 3.60
N PRO A 178 17.02 -7.76 4.95
CA PRO A 178 18.13 -7.28 5.75
C PRO A 178 19.39 -8.16 5.63
N LEU A 179 19.23 -9.43 5.25
CA LEU A 179 20.33 -10.38 5.08
C LEU A 179 20.93 -10.31 3.68
N ASN A 180 20.11 -9.98 2.67
CA ASN A 180 20.54 -9.88 1.27
C ASN A 180 19.96 -8.64 0.57
N PRO A 181 20.66 -7.48 0.60
CA PRO A 181 20.19 -6.26 -0.07
C PRO A 181 19.91 -6.41 -1.58
N GLY A 182 20.58 -7.37 -2.25
CA GLY A 182 20.33 -7.69 -3.66
C GLY A 182 18.97 -8.34 -3.94
N GLN A 183 18.23 -8.76 -2.90
CA GLN A 183 16.87 -9.27 -3.01
C GLN A 183 15.81 -8.21 -2.65
N ASN A 184 16.20 -6.95 -2.49
CA ASN A 184 15.26 -5.86 -2.32
C ASN A 184 14.37 -5.74 -3.55
N ARG A 185 13.06 -5.70 -3.36
CA ARG A 185 12.07 -5.63 -4.44
C ARG A 185 11.15 -4.45 -4.22
N SER A 186 10.82 -3.74 -5.29
CA SER A 186 9.86 -2.65 -5.25
C SER A 186 8.97 -2.66 -6.48
N TYR A 187 7.72 -2.28 -6.29
CA TYR A 187 6.75 -2.16 -7.39
C TYR A 187 5.71 -1.09 -7.04
N THR A 188 5.29 -0.33 -8.05
CA THR A 188 4.24 0.70 -7.92
C THR A 188 2.92 0.14 -8.42
N PHE A 189 1.95 0.04 -7.51
CA PHE A 189 0.60 -0.46 -7.78
C PHE A 189 -0.34 0.72 -7.99
N ASP A 190 -1.12 0.67 -9.07
CA ASP A 190 -2.23 1.58 -9.31
C ASP A 190 -3.40 1.22 -8.38
N VAL A 191 -4.08 2.23 -7.84
CA VAL A 191 -5.24 2.03 -6.95
C VAL A 191 -6.40 1.34 -7.68
N GLY A 192 -6.52 1.55 -9.00
CA GLY A 192 -7.52 0.91 -9.86
C GLY A 192 -7.38 -0.61 -9.95
N LEU A 193 -6.23 -1.19 -9.59
CA LEU A 193 -6.03 -2.64 -9.57
C LEU A 193 -6.69 -3.32 -8.36
N GLY A 194 -7.12 -2.55 -7.34
CA GLY A 194 -7.76 -3.09 -6.14
C GLY A 194 -6.82 -3.87 -5.19
N ILE A 195 -5.52 -3.88 -5.47
CA ILE A 195 -4.52 -4.61 -4.67
C ILE A 195 -4.31 -3.89 -3.34
N ASN A 196 -4.56 -4.57 -2.23
CA ASN A 196 -4.28 -4.03 -0.91
C ASN A 196 -2.79 -4.18 -0.53
N ALA A 197 -2.35 -3.50 0.52
CA ALA A 197 -0.94 -3.51 0.90
C ALA A 197 -0.42 -4.93 1.22
N ARG A 198 -1.25 -5.81 1.80
CA ARG A 198 -0.85 -7.19 2.16
C ARG A 198 -0.66 -8.04 0.91
N GLU A 199 -1.56 -7.92 -0.04
CA GLU A 199 -1.48 -8.56 -1.35
C GLU A 199 -0.26 -8.04 -2.13
N ALA A 200 0.03 -6.73 -2.08
CA ALA A 200 1.25 -6.18 -2.65
C ALA A 200 2.52 -6.78 -2.02
N ALA A 201 2.54 -6.98 -0.69
CA ALA A 201 3.65 -7.68 -0.04
C ALA A 201 3.79 -9.14 -0.53
N ASN A 202 2.66 -9.82 -0.78
CA ASN A 202 2.65 -11.18 -1.34
C ASN A 202 3.17 -11.19 -2.80
N LEU A 203 2.71 -10.25 -3.64
CA LEU A 203 3.18 -10.07 -5.01
C LEU A 203 4.69 -9.80 -5.07
N LEU A 204 5.21 -8.94 -4.19
CA LEU A 204 6.64 -8.65 -4.10
C LEU A 204 7.47 -9.87 -3.69
N GLN A 205 6.89 -10.83 -2.98
CA GLN A 205 7.54 -12.11 -2.71
C GLN A 205 7.49 -13.08 -3.89
N GLY A 206 6.77 -12.73 -4.96
CA GLY A 206 6.58 -13.57 -6.14
C GLY A 206 5.34 -14.46 -6.09
N ARG A 207 4.46 -14.26 -5.10
CA ARG A 207 3.23 -15.05 -4.92
C ARG A 207 2.10 -14.46 -5.75
N ALA A 208 1.17 -15.29 -6.21
CA ALA A 208 0.03 -14.83 -7.00
C ALA A 208 -1.13 -14.39 -6.11
N VAL A 209 -1.93 -13.44 -6.60
CA VAL A 209 -3.12 -12.89 -5.93
C VAL A 209 -4.30 -12.91 -6.90
N LEU A 210 -5.48 -13.32 -6.42
CA LEU A 210 -6.74 -13.28 -7.16
C LEU A 210 -7.46 -11.96 -6.89
N GLN A 211 -7.79 -11.23 -7.95
CA GLN A 211 -8.56 -10.00 -7.89
C GLN A 211 -9.91 -10.17 -8.58
N TYR A 212 -10.94 -9.54 -8.01
CA TYR A 212 -12.30 -9.50 -8.56
C TYR A 212 -12.58 -8.10 -9.09
N TYR A 213 -13.16 -8.01 -10.27
CA TYR A 213 -13.48 -6.74 -10.91
C TYR A 213 -14.85 -6.79 -11.59
N SER A 214 -15.54 -5.65 -11.63
CA SER A 214 -16.83 -5.54 -12.32
C SER A 214 -16.62 -5.45 -13.82
N ILE A 215 -17.43 -6.19 -14.58
CA ILE A 215 -17.46 -6.14 -16.05
C ILE A 215 -18.73 -5.45 -16.58
N GLY A 216 -19.43 -4.71 -15.72
CA GLY A 216 -20.68 -4.00 -16.03
C GLY A 216 -21.93 -4.75 -15.54
N GLY A 217 -22.92 -3.98 -15.07
CA GLY A 217 -24.10 -4.52 -14.38
C GLY A 217 -23.72 -5.24 -13.08
N ASP A 218 -24.50 -6.26 -12.70
CA ASP A 218 -24.23 -7.11 -11.52
C ASP A 218 -23.23 -8.25 -11.78
N ARG A 219 -22.48 -8.19 -12.88
CA ARG A 219 -21.52 -9.23 -13.26
C ARG A 219 -20.11 -8.92 -12.77
N MET A 220 -19.48 -9.91 -12.15
CA MET A 220 -18.12 -9.87 -11.66
C MET A 220 -17.27 -10.89 -12.42
N ALA A 221 -16.06 -10.49 -12.79
CA ALA A 221 -15.02 -11.38 -13.30
C ALA A 221 -13.86 -11.44 -12.29
N SER A 222 -12.96 -12.39 -12.49
CA SER A 222 -11.76 -12.52 -11.65
C SER A 222 -10.53 -12.88 -12.45
N LYS A 223 -9.37 -12.40 -11.97
CA LYS A 223 -8.06 -12.63 -12.60
C LYS A 223 -6.99 -12.85 -11.54
N TRP A 224 -6.09 -13.79 -11.82
CA TRP A 224 -4.84 -13.96 -11.10
C TRP A 224 -3.83 -12.92 -11.55
N MET A 225 -3.07 -12.40 -10.60
CA MET A 225 -2.02 -11.43 -10.81
C MET A 225 -0.74 -11.91 -10.13
N GLN A 226 0.41 -11.81 -10.81
CA GLN A 226 1.71 -12.21 -10.26
C GLN A 226 2.82 -11.36 -10.87
N LEU A 227 3.80 -10.97 -10.06
CA LEU A 227 5.00 -10.29 -10.55
C LEU A 227 6.01 -11.29 -11.10
N ASP A 228 6.48 -11.04 -12.31
CA ASP A 228 7.55 -11.78 -12.96
C ASP A 228 8.88 -11.03 -12.78
N PHE A 229 9.77 -11.62 -11.98
CA PHE A 229 11.09 -11.07 -11.70
C PHE A 229 12.16 -11.58 -12.67
N GLU A 230 11.84 -12.57 -13.52
CA GLU A 230 12.74 -13.08 -14.57
C GLU A 230 12.63 -12.21 -15.83
N ASN A 231 11.42 -11.72 -16.12
CA ASN A 231 11.15 -10.84 -17.25
C ASN A 231 10.89 -9.40 -16.79
N LEU A 232 11.86 -8.52 -17.03
CA LEU A 232 11.79 -7.11 -16.69
C LEU A 232 11.41 -6.27 -17.92
N THR A 233 10.76 -5.14 -17.69
CA THR A 233 10.57 -4.09 -18.71
C THR A 233 11.90 -3.43 -19.07
N ALA A 234 11.92 -2.60 -20.12
CA ALA A 234 13.10 -1.83 -20.52
C ALA A 234 13.66 -0.96 -19.37
N ASP A 235 12.80 -0.50 -18.47
CA ASP A 235 13.16 0.30 -17.29
C ASP A 235 13.59 -0.55 -16.08
N GLY A 236 13.73 -1.87 -16.25
CA GLY A 236 14.12 -2.79 -15.18
C GLY A 236 13.01 -3.09 -14.18
N ILE A 237 11.75 -2.83 -14.52
CA ILE A 237 10.59 -3.07 -13.63
C ILE A 237 10.03 -4.48 -13.89
N PRO A 238 9.75 -5.29 -12.84
CA PRO A 238 9.10 -6.60 -13.01
C PRO A 238 7.78 -6.51 -13.76
N LEU A 239 7.49 -7.44 -14.67
CA LEU A 239 6.23 -7.46 -15.39
C LEU A 239 5.11 -8.00 -14.50
N LEU A 240 3.96 -7.32 -14.46
CA LEU A 240 2.76 -7.84 -13.78
C LEU A 240 1.98 -8.72 -14.77
N LYS A 241 2.06 -10.04 -14.58
CA LYS A 241 1.32 -11.02 -15.38
C LYS A 241 -0.10 -11.15 -14.85
N GLU A 242 -1.06 -11.08 -15.76
CA GLU A 242 -2.48 -11.29 -15.49
C GLU A 242 -2.95 -12.57 -16.19
N THR A 243 -3.71 -13.40 -15.51
CA THR A 243 -4.28 -14.64 -16.07
C THR A 243 -5.73 -14.76 -15.63
N PRO A 244 -6.68 -15.06 -16.53
CA PRO A 244 -8.08 -15.26 -16.15
C PRO A 244 -8.22 -16.34 -15.08
N ALA A 245 -9.09 -16.15 -14.09
CA ALA A 245 -9.25 -17.12 -13.00
C ALA A 245 -9.76 -18.48 -13.49
N ASP A 246 -10.58 -18.49 -14.53
CA ASP A 246 -11.18 -19.70 -15.11
C ASP A 246 -10.23 -20.45 -16.06
N HIS A 247 -9.01 -19.95 -16.28
CA HIS A 247 -8.06 -20.51 -17.23
C HIS A 247 -7.32 -21.72 -16.63
N ASP A 248 -7.93 -22.91 -16.74
CA ASP A 248 -7.37 -24.25 -16.45
C ASP A 248 -6.77 -24.45 -15.04
N PHE A 249 -7.08 -23.57 -14.08
CA PHE A 249 -6.58 -23.69 -12.70
C PHE A 249 -7.70 -23.46 -11.70
N ASN A 250 -8.16 -24.55 -11.07
CA ASN A 250 -9.14 -24.49 -10.01
C ASN A 250 -8.45 -24.72 -8.65
N LEU A 251 -8.17 -23.62 -7.94
CA LEU A 251 -7.52 -23.64 -6.63
C LEU A 251 -8.25 -24.57 -5.64
N ARG A 252 -9.58 -24.50 -5.60
CA ARG A 252 -10.39 -25.30 -4.67
C ARG A 252 -10.24 -26.79 -4.93
N GLN A 253 -10.23 -27.21 -6.19
CA GLN A 253 -10.06 -28.62 -6.56
C GLN A 253 -8.65 -29.11 -6.21
N GLU A 254 -7.61 -28.35 -6.55
CA GLU A 254 -6.22 -28.71 -6.23
C GLU A 254 -5.96 -28.80 -4.73
N VAL A 255 -6.44 -27.82 -3.96
CA VAL A 255 -6.31 -27.83 -2.50
C VAL A 255 -7.10 -28.99 -1.87
N SER A 256 -8.29 -29.31 -2.38
CA SER A 256 -9.08 -30.44 -1.89
C SER A 256 -8.36 -31.78 -2.12
N ARG A 257 -7.78 -31.97 -3.31
CA ARG A 257 -6.95 -33.15 -3.62
C ARG A 257 -5.76 -33.29 -2.66
N ILE A 258 -5.06 -32.18 -2.38
CA ILE A 258 -3.96 -32.17 -1.40
C ILE A 258 -4.48 -32.47 0.02
N ALA A 259 -5.61 -31.88 0.40
CA ALA A 259 -6.24 -32.08 1.71
C ALA A 259 -6.60 -33.55 1.95
N GLU A 260 -7.17 -34.23 0.95
CA GLU A 260 -7.49 -35.65 0.99
C GLU A 260 -6.25 -36.52 1.16
N VAL A 261 -5.23 -36.32 0.31
CA VAL A 261 -3.96 -37.08 0.40
C VAL A 261 -3.28 -36.89 1.75
N LEU A 262 -3.35 -35.69 2.32
CA LEU A 262 -2.77 -35.37 3.62
C LEU A 262 -3.69 -35.64 4.79
N ASN A 263 -4.93 -36.06 4.59
CA ASN A 263 -5.97 -36.19 5.61
C ASN A 263 -6.06 -34.93 6.50
N LYS A 264 -6.13 -33.77 5.87
CA LYS A 264 -6.17 -32.43 6.48
C LYS A 264 -7.30 -31.59 5.87
N PRO A 265 -8.58 -31.89 6.18
CA PRO A 265 -9.73 -31.19 5.59
C PRO A 265 -9.74 -29.68 5.88
N GLU A 266 -9.05 -29.22 6.93
CA GLU A 266 -8.93 -27.80 7.26
C GLU A 266 -8.28 -26.97 6.14
N LEU A 267 -7.48 -27.59 5.27
CA LEU A 267 -6.89 -26.96 4.09
C LEU A 267 -7.94 -26.51 3.07
N ALA A 268 -9.04 -27.25 2.94
CA ALA A 268 -10.13 -26.92 2.01
C ALA A 268 -11.16 -25.94 2.62
N SER A 269 -10.89 -25.40 3.82
CA SER A 269 -11.75 -24.41 4.45
C SER A 269 -11.79 -23.10 3.65
N VAL A 270 -12.93 -22.41 3.68
CA VAL A 270 -13.10 -21.11 3.00
C VAL A 270 -12.03 -20.11 3.45
N ARG A 271 -11.66 -20.10 4.73
CA ARG A 271 -10.61 -19.22 5.26
C ARG A 271 -9.25 -19.51 4.64
N ALA A 272 -8.89 -20.78 4.47
CA ALA A 272 -7.60 -21.16 3.87
C ALA A 272 -7.58 -20.81 2.38
N LEU A 273 -8.66 -21.10 1.65
CA LEU A 273 -8.80 -20.76 0.23
C LEU A 273 -8.72 -19.26 0.00
N ASN A 274 -9.52 -18.45 0.71
CA ASN A 274 -9.45 -16.99 0.61
C ASN A 274 -8.06 -16.46 0.99
N GLY A 275 -7.40 -17.10 1.96
CA GLY A 275 -6.02 -16.78 2.32
C GLY A 275 -5.06 -16.98 1.15
N MET A 276 -5.15 -18.12 0.46
CA MET A 276 -4.32 -18.45 -0.71
C MET A 276 -4.67 -17.59 -1.93
N GLU A 277 -5.94 -17.24 -2.12
CA GLU A 277 -6.39 -16.27 -3.14
C GLU A 277 -5.77 -14.90 -2.90
N GLN A 278 -5.63 -14.46 -1.66
CA GLN A 278 -4.90 -13.24 -1.31
C GLN A 278 -3.37 -13.39 -1.41
N GLY A 279 -2.87 -14.54 -1.86
CA GLY A 279 -1.45 -14.85 -1.99
C GLY A 279 -0.76 -15.29 -0.70
N ASN A 280 -1.49 -15.58 0.39
CA ASN A 280 -0.91 -16.04 1.64
C ASN A 280 -0.40 -17.48 1.53
N GLN A 281 0.75 -17.77 2.17
CA GLN A 281 1.25 -19.13 2.34
C GLN A 281 0.53 -19.81 3.51
N ILE A 282 0.06 -21.04 3.30
CA ILE A 282 -0.52 -21.86 4.36
C ILE A 282 0.58 -22.74 4.95
N ALA A 283 0.93 -22.49 6.21
CA ALA A 283 1.91 -23.28 6.94
C ALA A 283 1.28 -24.57 7.49
N LEU A 284 1.89 -25.70 7.12
CA LEU A 284 1.50 -27.05 7.53
C LEU A 284 2.57 -27.67 8.39
N LYS A 285 2.30 -27.78 9.69
CA LYS A 285 3.13 -28.59 10.58
C LYS A 285 2.93 -30.08 10.28
N GLN A 286 4.02 -30.76 9.96
CA GLN A 286 4.08 -32.20 9.72
C GLN A 286 4.27 -32.97 11.04
N ALA A 287 3.97 -34.28 11.01
CA ALA A 287 4.14 -35.15 12.18
C ALA A 287 5.60 -35.36 12.61
N ASN A 288 6.57 -35.09 11.72
CA ASN A 288 8.00 -35.13 12.00
C ASN A 288 8.53 -33.81 12.62
N GLY A 289 7.66 -32.83 12.89
CA GLY A 289 8.02 -31.51 13.43
C GLY A 289 8.40 -30.47 12.38
N LYS A 290 8.59 -30.86 11.12
CA LYS A 290 8.92 -29.92 10.04
C LYS A 290 7.71 -29.14 9.57
N THR A 291 7.94 -27.93 9.04
CA THR A 291 6.88 -27.11 8.44
C THR A 291 6.98 -27.12 6.91
N THR A 292 5.86 -27.37 6.25
CA THR A 292 5.70 -27.25 4.79
C THR A 292 4.80 -26.06 4.50
N TYR A 293 4.99 -25.37 3.39
CA TYR A 293 4.14 -24.26 2.97
C TYR A 293 3.39 -24.61 1.69
N LEU A 294 2.14 -24.17 1.59
CA LEU A 294 1.34 -24.24 0.37
C LEU A 294 1.04 -22.83 -0.12
N GLU A 295 1.15 -22.62 -1.43
CA GLU A 295 0.77 -21.37 -2.09
C GLU A 295 0.18 -21.61 -3.47
N ALA A 296 -0.70 -20.70 -3.91
CA ALA A 296 -1.27 -20.76 -5.25
C ALA A 296 -0.23 -20.37 -6.30
N ASN A 297 -0.11 -21.18 -7.37
CA ASN A 297 0.72 -20.88 -8.52
C ASN A 297 -0.09 -21.05 -9.83
N PRO A 298 -0.97 -20.09 -10.14
CA PRO A 298 -1.84 -20.14 -11.31
C PRO A 298 -1.07 -20.13 -12.63
N LEU A 299 0.11 -19.48 -12.70
CA LEU A 299 0.95 -19.45 -13.89
C LEU A 299 1.38 -20.87 -14.32
N ASN A 300 1.71 -21.72 -13.34
CA ASN A 300 2.04 -23.13 -13.54
C ASN A 300 0.84 -24.08 -13.33
N LYS A 301 -0.38 -23.53 -13.20
CA LYS A 301 -1.63 -24.28 -13.02
C LYS A 301 -1.61 -25.29 -11.85
N GLN A 302 -0.95 -24.95 -10.75
CA GLN A 302 -0.81 -25.86 -9.60
C GLN A 302 -0.75 -25.13 -8.26
N VAL A 303 -0.92 -25.88 -7.17
CA VAL A 303 -0.55 -25.44 -5.82
C VAL A 303 0.90 -25.85 -5.57
N LEU A 304 1.77 -24.88 -5.31
CA LEU A 304 3.17 -25.14 -5.01
C LEU A 304 3.30 -25.65 -3.56
N ILE A 305 4.10 -26.69 -3.36
CA ILE A 305 4.40 -27.25 -2.05
C ILE A 305 5.87 -26.97 -1.76
N LEU A 306 6.14 -26.24 -0.67
CA LEU A 306 7.49 -25.77 -0.32
C LEU A 306 7.94 -26.38 1.02
N ASN A 307 9.21 -26.76 1.10
CA ASN A 307 9.81 -27.17 2.36
C ASN A 307 10.22 -25.97 3.25
N GLU A 308 10.83 -26.23 4.41
CA GLU A 308 11.29 -25.18 5.35
C GLU A 308 12.29 -24.19 4.75
N LYS A 309 13.01 -24.61 3.71
CA LYS A 309 14.00 -23.81 2.98
C LYS A 309 13.39 -23.10 1.76
N GLN A 310 12.05 -23.04 1.65
CA GLN A 310 11.33 -22.47 0.51
C GLN A 310 11.69 -23.13 -0.84
N GLN A 311 12.04 -24.43 -0.82
CA GLN A 311 12.30 -25.20 -2.04
C GLN A 311 11.09 -26.08 -2.40
N PRO A 312 10.72 -26.17 -3.70
CA PRO A 312 9.63 -27.02 -4.16
C PRO A 312 9.83 -28.50 -3.83
N ILE A 313 8.77 -29.16 -3.40
CA ILE A 313 8.69 -30.62 -3.18
C ILE A 313 7.41 -31.17 -3.79
N THR A 314 7.37 -32.47 -4.08
CA THR A 314 6.16 -33.08 -4.66
C THR A 314 5.19 -33.55 -3.57
N LEU A 315 3.90 -33.66 -3.93
CA LEU A 315 2.88 -34.22 -3.03
C LEU A 315 3.22 -35.65 -2.61
N GLU A 316 3.83 -36.44 -3.48
CA GLU A 316 4.28 -37.80 -3.17
C GLU A 316 5.40 -37.82 -2.14
N GLN A 317 6.39 -36.92 -2.26
CA GLN A 317 7.45 -36.77 -1.27
C GLN A 317 6.85 -36.39 0.09
N LEU A 318 5.88 -35.48 0.10
CA LEU A 318 5.17 -35.05 1.31
C LEU A 318 4.40 -36.21 1.96
N LYS A 319 3.70 -37.02 1.16
CA LYS A 319 2.99 -38.23 1.61
C LYS A 319 3.95 -39.26 2.21
N LYS A 320 5.07 -39.56 1.54
CA LYS A 320 6.10 -40.48 2.03
C LYS A 320 6.69 -40.02 3.37
N GLN A 321 6.95 -38.71 3.53
CA GLN A 321 7.44 -38.15 4.80
C GLN A 321 6.41 -38.32 5.93
N LYS A 322 5.12 -38.09 5.67
CA LYS A 322 4.04 -38.30 6.63
C LYS A 322 3.96 -39.77 7.05
N GLU A 323 3.98 -40.69 6.09
CA GLU A 323 3.92 -42.14 6.36
C GLU A 323 5.14 -42.64 7.14
N ALA A 324 6.34 -42.18 6.80
CA ALA A 324 7.56 -42.49 7.53
C ALA A 324 7.49 -41.99 8.99
N ALA A 325 7.00 -40.77 9.21
CA ALA A 325 6.84 -40.22 10.55
C ALA A 325 5.81 -41.00 11.39
N LEU A 326 4.74 -41.49 10.76
CA LEU A 326 3.73 -42.34 11.41
C LEU A 326 4.26 -43.74 11.72
N LYS A 327 5.16 -44.30 10.89
CA LYS A 327 5.82 -45.60 11.12
C LYS A 327 6.92 -45.59 12.19
N VAL A 328 7.46 -44.43 12.55
CA VAL A 328 8.46 -44.30 13.64
C VAL A 328 7.80 -44.24 15.02
N LYS A 329 6.57 -43.71 15.13
CA LYS A 329 5.81 -43.63 16.39
C LYS A 329 5.40 -44.97 17.07
N PRO A 330 5.27 -46.15 16.42
CA PRO A 330 4.92 -47.40 17.09
C PRO A 330 6.10 -48.09 17.78
N GLN A 331 7.36 -47.76 17.45
CA GLN A 331 8.52 -48.46 18.01
C GLN A 331 8.97 -47.92 19.38
N GLN A 332 8.66 -46.68 19.73
CA GLN A 332 9.01 -46.16 21.07
C GLN A 332 8.12 -46.70 22.20
N VAL A 333 6.93 -47.24 21.89
CA VAL A 333 6.05 -47.87 22.88
C VAL A 333 6.52 -49.30 23.20
N LYS A 334 6.98 -50.07 22.21
CA LYS A 334 7.45 -51.46 22.44
C LYS A 334 8.76 -51.52 23.25
N THR A 335 9.64 -50.52 23.13
CA THR A 335 10.89 -50.48 23.90
C THR A 335 10.67 -50.05 25.36
N ARG A 336 9.64 -49.22 25.63
CA ARG A 336 9.26 -48.83 27.00
C ARG A 336 8.60 -50.00 27.76
N VAL A 337 7.74 -50.78 27.10
CA VAL A 337 7.09 -51.95 27.71
C VAL A 337 8.11 -53.08 28.01
N LYS A 338 9.08 -53.33 27.12
CA LYS A 338 10.14 -54.32 27.38
C LYS A 338 11.11 -53.91 28.51
N LYS A 339 11.42 -52.62 28.67
CA LYS A 339 12.23 -52.13 29.80
C LYS A 339 11.49 -52.22 31.14
N ILE A 340 10.19 -51.95 31.17
CA ILE A 340 9.37 -52.05 32.40
C ILE A 340 9.21 -53.52 32.85
N GLN A 341 9.07 -54.47 31.91
CA GLN A 341 8.98 -55.90 32.25
C GLN A 341 10.33 -56.50 32.71
N ARG A 342 11.47 -56.01 32.20
CA ARG A 342 12.80 -56.44 32.68
C ARG A 342 13.10 -55.95 34.10
N ASN A 343 12.71 -54.72 34.45
CA ASN A 343 12.89 -54.20 35.82
C ASN A 343 11.98 -54.91 36.84
N LYS A 344 10.77 -55.34 36.47
CA LYS A 344 9.91 -56.12 37.37
C LYS A 344 10.44 -57.52 37.68
N LYS A 345 11.09 -58.20 36.72
CA LYS A 345 11.74 -59.51 36.97
C LYS A 345 12.98 -59.37 37.87
N GLN A 346 13.79 -58.33 37.69
CA GLN A 346 14.97 -58.11 38.54
C GLN A 346 14.64 -57.72 39.99
N GLN A 347 13.49 -57.08 40.24
CA GLN A 347 13.02 -56.78 41.59
C GLN A 347 12.43 -58.00 42.32
N GLN A 348 11.88 -58.98 41.60
CA GLN A 348 11.35 -60.22 42.19
C GLN A 348 12.46 -61.19 42.62
N ASP A 349 13.55 -61.28 41.85
CA ASP A 349 14.70 -62.14 42.19
C ASP A 349 15.52 -61.59 43.38
N GLN A 350 15.48 -60.27 43.64
CA GLN A 350 16.15 -59.66 44.81
C GLN A 350 15.35 -59.79 46.12
N SER A 351 14.05 -60.07 46.07
CA SER A 351 13.19 -60.22 47.26
C SER A 351 13.14 -61.64 47.84
N LEU A 352 13.79 -62.62 47.22
CA LEU A 352 13.86 -64.02 47.70
C LEU A 352 15.17 -64.34 48.45
N HIS A 353 16.05 -63.37 48.63
CA HIS A 353 17.28 -63.46 49.41
C HIS A 353 17.31 -62.39 50.51
N ILE A 354 16.38 -62.47 51.47
CA ILE A 354 16.49 -61.82 52.78
C ILE A 354 16.00 -62.81 53.83
#